data_AF-A0AA37XKH1-F1
#
_entry.id   AF-A0AA37XKH1-F1
#
_cell.length_a   1.000
_cell.length_b   1.000
_cell.length_c   1.000
_cell.angle_alpha   90.00
_cell.angle_beta   90.00
_cell.angle_gamma   90.00
#
_symmetry.space_group_name_H-M   'P 1'
#
loop_
_entity.id
_entity.type
_entity.pdbx_description
1 polymer ?
#
loop_
_entity_poly.entity_id
_entity_poly.type
_entity_poly.pdbx_seq_one_letter_code
_entity_poly.pdbx_strand_id
1 'polypeptide(L)'
;MLLAAPTGRAAKRMNETTGLPSSTIHRLLGLNGRENKAKNTDPKELEGGLLIVDEMSMVDTWLANTLFKAIPDSMQVIFVGDKDQLPSVGPGQILHDLLNIPDIPQKELTEIYRQGDGSSIISLAHEIKNGALPEDFTQNQNDRSYFACQAQQIEPLISKVATKAKQKGFTPQDIQVLAPMYKGPAGINALNKMMQEIFNPNVDQTKKEVSFNNVVYRIGDKVLQLVNAPEDNVFNGDMGEITGIIYAKDSEDKVDELVIAFDANEVKYKRNEWNKITLSYCCSIHKAQGNEFKMVILPMVNQYSRMLQRNLLYTAVTRSKEMLILLGELSAYQRCVEQVSTLRLTALKERINGIDSISQAMRLKISTYENEQEEAPFEKEHKAVKNSKPKIESDSAKVESFDLFAQETPAPSGPIQLTPELIQNHAIDPMIGMGEISPYDFQVTQK
;
A
#
# COMPACT_ATOMS: atom_id res chain seq x y z
N MET A 1 -26.72 -0.01 -3.16
CA MET A 1 -25.52 0.16 -2.30
C MET A 1 -24.31 0.22 -3.22
N LEU A 2 -23.39 1.13 -2.95
CA LEU A 2 -22.18 1.36 -3.70
C LEU A 2 -20.97 1.06 -2.82
N LEU A 3 -19.99 0.37 -3.38
CA LEU A 3 -18.76 -0.03 -2.70
C LEU A 3 -17.56 0.54 -3.47
N ALA A 4 -16.75 1.34 -2.79
CA ALA A 4 -15.64 2.05 -3.41
C ALA A 4 -14.36 2.00 -2.60
N ALA A 5 -13.23 2.12 -3.30
CA ALA A 5 -11.91 2.30 -2.69
C ALA A 5 -11.02 3.21 -3.56
N PRO A 6 -9.99 3.86 -3.02
CA PRO A 6 -9.13 4.77 -3.78
C PRO A 6 -8.28 4.05 -4.84
N THR A 7 -7.92 2.78 -4.60
CA THR A 7 -7.08 1.98 -5.50
C THR A 7 -7.85 0.79 -6.06
N GLY A 8 -7.46 0.34 -7.26
CA GLY A 8 -8.07 -0.84 -7.88
C GLY A 8 -7.83 -2.12 -7.08
N ARG A 9 -6.66 -2.24 -6.46
CA ARG A 9 -6.35 -3.37 -5.58
C ARG A 9 -7.25 -3.42 -4.34
N ALA A 10 -7.46 -2.29 -3.67
CA ALA A 10 -8.37 -2.22 -2.53
C ALA A 10 -9.82 -2.52 -2.94
N ALA A 11 -10.27 -1.99 -4.09
CA ALA A 11 -11.59 -2.29 -4.62
C ALA A 11 -11.75 -3.79 -4.96
N LYS A 12 -10.72 -4.41 -5.54
CA LYS A 12 -10.70 -5.85 -5.83
C LYS A 12 -10.77 -6.69 -4.56
N ARG A 13 -9.94 -6.38 -3.55
CA ARG A 13 -9.95 -7.04 -2.24
C ARG A 13 -11.31 -6.93 -1.55
N MET A 14 -11.93 -5.76 -1.64
CA MET A 14 -13.29 -5.54 -1.13
C MET A 14 -14.30 -6.43 -1.85
N ASN A 15 -14.22 -6.55 -3.18
CA ASN A 15 -15.08 -7.45 -3.95
C ASN A 15 -14.86 -8.91 -3.54
N GLU A 16 -13.60 -9.36 -3.42
CA GLU A 16 -13.26 -10.70 -2.97
C GLU A 16 -13.73 -11.02 -1.55
N THR A 17 -13.74 -10.03 -0.65
CA THR A 17 -14.14 -10.23 0.76
C THR A 17 -15.66 -10.18 0.95
N THR A 18 -16.34 -9.32 0.21
CA THR A 18 -17.79 -9.08 0.35
C THR A 18 -18.64 -9.88 -0.65
N GLY A 19 -18.05 -10.35 -1.75
CA GLY A 19 -18.78 -10.96 -2.87
C GLY A 19 -19.62 -9.96 -3.68
N LEU A 20 -19.46 -8.66 -3.44
CA LEU A 20 -20.26 -7.60 -4.05
C LEU A 20 -19.44 -6.76 -5.03
N PRO A 21 -20.06 -6.22 -6.11
CA PRO A 21 -19.37 -5.37 -7.05
C PRO A 21 -18.79 -4.10 -6.38
N SER A 22 -17.47 -4.01 -6.34
CA SER A 22 -16.72 -2.84 -5.86
C SER A 22 -15.94 -2.20 -7.00
N SER A 23 -15.76 -0.89 -6.94
CA SER A 23 -15.03 -0.13 -7.95
C SER A 23 -14.06 0.88 -7.33
N THR A 24 -13.17 1.46 -8.14
CA THR A 24 -12.38 2.59 -7.66
C THR A 24 -13.26 3.83 -7.55
N ILE A 25 -12.95 4.74 -6.63
CA ILE A 25 -13.64 6.05 -6.55
C ILE A 25 -13.60 6.76 -7.91
N HIS A 26 -12.47 6.70 -8.62
CA HIS A 26 -12.35 7.26 -9.97
C HIS A 26 -13.36 6.65 -10.95
N ARG A 27 -13.47 5.31 -11.00
CA ARG A 27 -14.41 4.61 -11.88
C ARG A 27 -15.86 4.91 -11.49
N LEU A 28 -16.14 4.96 -10.18
CA LEU A 28 -17.46 5.31 -9.65
C LEU A 28 -17.91 6.70 -10.11
N LEU A 29 -16.97 7.66 -10.12
CA LEU A 29 -17.19 9.05 -10.54
C LEU A 29 -17.07 9.25 -12.06
N GLY A 30 -16.81 8.19 -12.84
CA GLY A 30 -16.62 8.30 -14.30
C GLY A 30 -15.33 9.01 -14.73
N LEU A 31 -14.35 9.17 -13.82
CA LEU A 31 -13.08 9.84 -14.07
C LEU A 31 -12.15 8.91 -14.87
N ASN A 32 -12.30 8.92 -16.19
CA ASN A 32 -11.37 8.23 -17.09
C ASN A 32 -10.13 9.11 -17.29
N GLY A 33 -8.93 8.60 -16.96
CA GLY A 33 -7.67 9.35 -16.99
C GLY A 33 -7.22 9.99 -18.32
N ARG A 34 -8.07 9.95 -19.36
CA ARG A 34 -7.93 10.71 -20.61
C ARG A 34 -8.57 12.10 -20.56
N GLU A 35 -9.34 12.41 -19.52
CA GLU A 35 -10.00 13.70 -19.39
C GLU A 35 -9.28 14.61 -18.39
N ASN A 36 -8.26 15.31 -18.89
CA ASN A 36 -7.89 16.62 -18.32
C ASN A 36 -9.03 17.66 -18.46
N LYS A 37 -10.17 17.27 -19.05
CA LYS A 37 -11.44 18.02 -19.07
C LYS A 37 -12.31 17.79 -17.82
N ALA A 38 -12.03 16.76 -17.01
CA ALA A 38 -12.84 16.39 -15.84
C ALA A 38 -12.50 17.15 -14.54
N LYS A 39 -11.77 18.27 -14.62
CA LYS A 39 -11.63 19.19 -13.47
C LYS A 39 -12.82 20.15 -13.35
N ASN A 40 -13.59 20.35 -14.43
CA ASN A 40 -14.64 21.39 -14.52
C ASN A 40 -16.03 20.85 -14.86
N THR A 41 -16.25 19.53 -14.81
CA THR A 41 -17.61 18.97 -14.93
C THR A 41 -18.04 18.53 -13.54
N ASP A 42 -19.17 19.04 -13.07
CA ASP A 42 -19.75 18.51 -11.83
C ASP A 42 -19.95 17.01 -12.01
N PRO A 43 -19.40 16.19 -11.09
CA PRO A 43 -19.50 14.75 -11.21
C PRO A 43 -20.97 14.36 -11.20
N LYS A 44 -21.33 13.37 -12.02
CA LYS A 44 -22.70 12.84 -12.01
C LYS A 44 -23.02 12.37 -10.59
N GLU A 45 -24.19 12.78 -10.10
CA GLU A 45 -24.72 12.34 -8.82
C GLU A 45 -24.80 10.80 -8.76
N LEU A 46 -24.39 10.24 -7.61
CA LEU A 46 -24.33 8.80 -7.40
C LEU A 46 -25.73 8.23 -7.19
N GLU A 47 -26.00 7.09 -7.83
CA GLU A 47 -27.28 6.41 -7.73
C GLU A 47 -27.25 5.34 -6.62
N GLY A 48 -28.04 5.53 -5.56
CA GLY A 48 -28.22 4.54 -4.49
C GLY A 48 -28.52 5.16 -3.12
N GLY A 49 -28.82 4.32 -2.12
CA GLY A 49 -29.10 4.77 -0.75
C GLY A 49 -27.95 4.63 0.26
N LEU A 50 -26.86 3.92 -0.11
CA LEU A 50 -25.72 3.67 0.77
C LEU A 50 -24.42 3.62 -0.05
N LEU A 51 -23.41 4.35 0.39
CA LEU A 51 -22.03 4.31 -0.12
C LEU A 51 -21.08 3.91 1.01
N ILE A 52 -20.24 2.90 0.75
CA ILE A 52 -19.13 2.53 1.64
C ILE A 52 -17.82 2.77 0.90
N VAL A 53 -16.92 3.53 1.52
CA VAL A 53 -15.60 3.81 0.99
C VAL A 53 -14.55 3.30 1.96
N ASP A 54 -13.77 2.33 1.52
CA ASP A 54 -12.66 1.76 2.30
C ASP A 54 -11.31 2.40 1.92
N GLU A 55 -10.30 2.20 2.76
CA GLU A 55 -8.96 2.78 2.64
C GLU A 55 -8.98 4.32 2.53
N MET A 56 -9.89 4.97 3.26
CA MET A 56 -10.07 6.43 3.22
C MET A 56 -8.80 7.22 3.60
N SER A 57 -7.85 6.59 4.32
CA SER A 57 -6.53 7.16 4.63
C SER A 57 -5.72 7.53 3.39
N MET A 58 -5.97 6.86 2.25
CA MET A 58 -5.29 7.11 0.98
C MET A 58 -5.95 8.21 0.13
N VAL A 59 -7.12 8.73 0.51
CA VAL A 59 -7.87 9.73 -0.26
C VAL A 59 -7.32 11.14 -0.01
N ASP A 60 -7.02 11.86 -1.09
CA ASP A 60 -6.54 13.25 -1.05
C ASP A 60 -7.70 14.26 -1.15
N THR A 61 -7.40 15.54 -0.95
CA THR A 61 -8.40 16.62 -0.99
C THR A 61 -9.14 16.73 -2.32
N TRP A 62 -8.45 16.48 -3.44
CA TRP A 62 -9.06 16.61 -4.76
C TRP A 62 -10.09 15.52 -5.00
N LEU A 63 -9.70 14.26 -4.75
CA LEU A 63 -10.58 13.13 -4.91
C LEU A 63 -11.77 13.19 -3.93
N ALA A 64 -11.52 13.63 -2.68
CA ALA A 64 -12.58 13.83 -1.70
C ALA A 64 -13.58 14.91 -2.13
N ASN A 65 -13.10 16.05 -2.63
CA ASN A 65 -13.97 17.12 -3.13
C ASN A 65 -14.89 16.62 -4.27
N THR A 66 -14.33 15.92 -5.25
CA THR A 66 -15.13 15.36 -6.35
C THR A 66 -16.10 14.29 -5.85
N LEU A 67 -15.67 13.42 -4.93
CA LEU A 67 -16.55 12.42 -4.34
C LEU A 67 -17.72 13.06 -3.59
N PHE A 68 -17.47 14.06 -2.76
CA PHE A 68 -18.50 14.70 -1.94
C PHE A 68 -19.51 15.47 -2.79
N LYS A 69 -19.08 16.11 -3.89
CA LYS A 69 -20.00 16.74 -4.86
C LYS A 69 -20.93 15.73 -5.55
N ALA A 70 -20.54 14.47 -5.64
CA ALA A 70 -21.33 13.44 -6.30
C ALA A 70 -22.32 12.73 -5.36
N ILE A 71 -22.20 12.92 -4.04
CA ILE A 71 -23.05 12.23 -3.07
C ILE A 71 -24.38 12.99 -2.96
N PRO A 72 -25.54 12.35 -3.24
CA PRO A 72 -26.85 12.97 -3.05
C PRO A 72 -27.18 13.14 -1.56
N ASP A 73 -27.97 14.14 -1.21
CA ASP A 73 -28.44 14.40 0.17
C ASP A 73 -29.22 13.22 0.79
N SER A 74 -29.74 12.32 -0.06
CA SER A 74 -30.52 11.15 0.34
C SER A 74 -29.71 9.89 0.65
N MET A 75 -28.38 9.92 0.44
CA MET A 75 -27.51 8.75 0.57
C MET A 75 -26.81 8.71 1.93
N GLN A 76 -26.83 7.54 2.58
CA GLN A 76 -25.98 7.27 3.74
C GLN A 76 -24.55 6.95 3.29
N VAL A 77 -23.55 7.48 3.99
CA VAL A 77 -22.14 7.29 3.64
C VAL A 77 -21.36 6.75 4.82
N ILE A 78 -20.54 5.72 4.59
CA ILE A 78 -19.65 5.13 5.58
C ILE A 78 -18.22 5.21 5.04
N PHE A 79 -17.37 5.95 5.75
CA PHE A 79 -15.93 5.99 5.50
C PHE A 79 -15.22 5.00 6.43
N VAL A 80 -14.41 4.13 5.86
CA VAL A 80 -13.59 3.15 6.57
C VAL A 80 -12.13 3.40 6.23
N GLY A 81 -11.26 3.36 7.23
CA GLY A 81 -9.84 3.51 7.02
C GLY A 81 -9.06 3.53 8.34
N ASP A 82 -7.75 3.42 8.20
CA ASP A 82 -6.81 3.39 9.31
C ASP A 82 -6.07 4.73 9.42
N LYS A 83 -6.28 5.44 10.53
CA LYS A 83 -5.69 6.77 10.78
C LYS A 83 -4.16 6.72 10.98
N ASP A 84 -3.62 5.56 11.34
CA ASP A 84 -2.21 5.37 11.68
C ASP A 84 -1.37 4.91 10.47
N GLN A 85 -2.02 4.53 9.37
CA GLN A 85 -1.36 4.26 8.09
C GLN A 85 -0.76 5.50 7.43
N LEU A 86 0.01 5.28 6.37
CA LEU A 86 0.56 6.35 5.55
C LEU A 86 -0.57 7.23 4.97
N PRO A 87 -0.46 8.56 5.04
CA PRO A 87 -1.44 9.47 4.46
C PRO A 87 -1.43 9.39 2.92
N SER A 88 -2.49 9.90 2.30
CA SER A 88 -2.60 10.06 0.85
C SER A 88 -1.36 10.69 0.21
N VAL A 89 -0.99 10.29 -1.02
CA VAL A 89 0.18 10.87 -1.71
C VAL A 89 -0.08 12.32 -2.13
N GLY A 90 -1.31 12.63 -2.55
CA GLY A 90 -1.76 14.00 -2.84
C GLY A 90 -1.92 14.86 -1.58
N PRO A 91 -2.25 16.16 -1.71
CA PRO A 91 -2.39 17.06 -0.57
C PRO A 91 -3.61 16.72 0.31
N GLY A 92 -3.53 17.13 1.59
CA GLY A 92 -4.62 16.99 2.57
C GLY A 92 -4.54 15.75 3.46
N GLN A 93 -5.35 15.70 4.52
CA GLN A 93 -5.50 14.53 5.41
C GLN A 93 -6.97 14.33 5.75
N ILE A 94 -7.76 13.92 4.76
CA ILE A 94 -9.23 13.93 4.86
C ILE A 94 -9.73 13.06 6.00
N LEU A 95 -9.34 11.79 6.08
CA LEU A 95 -9.77 10.91 7.17
C LEU A 95 -9.41 11.49 8.55
N HIS A 96 -8.17 11.93 8.72
CA HIS A 96 -7.70 12.53 9.97
C HIS A 96 -8.50 13.78 10.35
N ASP A 97 -8.75 14.67 9.39
CA ASP A 97 -9.47 15.92 9.65
C ASP A 97 -10.95 15.65 10.00
N LEU A 98 -11.60 14.71 9.31
CA LEU A 98 -12.98 14.30 9.61
C LEU A 98 -13.10 13.69 11.01
N LEU A 99 -12.15 12.83 11.42
CA LEU A 99 -12.14 12.22 12.76
C LEU A 99 -11.97 13.26 13.89
N ASN A 100 -11.46 14.45 13.57
CA ASN A 100 -11.26 15.55 14.50
C ASN A 100 -12.44 16.54 14.55
N ILE A 101 -13.54 16.26 13.85
CA ILE A 101 -14.78 17.04 13.84
C ILE A 101 -15.82 16.32 14.72
N PRO A 102 -16.21 16.88 15.88
CA PRO A 102 -17.12 16.20 16.82
C PRO A 102 -18.51 15.89 16.26
N ASP A 103 -18.99 16.71 15.32
CA ASP A 103 -20.34 16.58 14.75
C ASP A 103 -20.46 15.44 13.72
N ILE A 104 -19.34 14.87 13.28
CA ILE A 104 -19.33 13.72 12.37
C ILE A 104 -19.35 12.44 13.21
N PRO A 105 -20.37 11.58 13.08
CA PRO A 105 -20.42 10.34 13.83
C PRO A 105 -19.24 9.43 13.50
N GLN A 106 -18.59 8.89 14.53
CA GLN A 106 -17.39 8.08 14.38
C GLN A 106 -17.29 6.98 15.44
N LYS A 107 -16.63 5.88 15.07
CA LYS A 107 -16.32 4.76 15.97
C LYS A 107 -14.91 4.24 15.65
N GLU A 108 -14.03 4.22 16.65
CA GLU A 108 -12.74 3.55 16.56
C GLU A 108 -12.89 2.11 17.04
N LEU A 109 -12.41 1.16 16.24
CA LEU A 109 -12.33 -0.25 16.60
C LEU A 109 -10.99 -0.50 17.27
N THR A 110 -11.00 -0.88 18.56
CA THR A 110 -9.80 -1.05 19.38
C THR A 110 -9.46 -2.51 19.67
N GLU A 111 -10.43 -3.40 19.52
CA GLU A 111 -10.26 -4.83 19.79
C GLU A 111 -9.69 -5.56 18.56
N ILE A 112 -8.72 -6.45 18.81
CA ILE A 112 -7.98 -7.14 17.75
C ILE A 112 -8.42 -8.60 17.70
N TYR A 113 -8.99 -9.01 16.57
CA TYR A 113 -9.55 -10.36 16.37
C TYR A 113 -8.76 -11.22 15.36
N ARG A 114 -7.50 -10.88 15.07
CA ARG A 114 -6.64 -11.69 14.19
C ARG A 114 -6.10 -12.91 14.96
N GLN A 115 -5.92 -14.04 14.29
CA GLN A 115 -5.57 -15.34 14.89
C GLN A 115 -4.56 -15.25 16.06
N GLY A 116 -5.01 -15.67 17.25
CA GLY A 116 -4.22 -16.00 18.44
C GLY A 116 -3.79 -14.78 19.27
N ASP A 117 -4.14 -14.77 20.55
CA ASP A 117 -3.69 -13.84 21.62
C ASP A 117 -2.14 -13.79 21.82
N GLY A 118 -1.33 -14.24 20.86
CA GLY A 118 0.12 -14.37 20.96
C GLY A 118 0.92 -13.94 19.73
N SER A 119 0.33 -13.29 18.71
CA SER A 119 1.14 -12.77 17.59
C SER A 119 2.00 -11.58 18.02
N SER A 120 3.32 -11.73 17.97
CA SER A 120 4.25 -10.66 18.33
C SER A 120 4.33 -9.54 17.28
N ILE A 121 3.87 -9.80 16.05
CA ILE A 121 3.74 -8.79 14.98
C ILE A 121 2.66 -7.76 15.34
N ILE A 122 1.51 -8.24 15.81
CA ILE A 122 0.36 -7.39 16.18
C ILE A 122 0.73 -6.51 17.37
N SER A 123 1.29 -7.12 18.42
CA SER A 123 1.76 -6.40 19.60
C SER A 123 2.80 -5.34 19.21
N LEU A 124 3.74 -5.68 18.31
CA LEU A 124 4.70 -4.70 17.80
C LEU A 124 4.03 -3.54 17.06
N ALA A 125 3.04 -3.80 16.20
CA ALA A 125 2.32 -2.75 15.49
C ALA A 125 1.64 -1.77 16.45
N HIS A 126 1.06 -2.29 17.55
CA HIS A 126 0.44 -1.48 18.60
C HIS A 126 1.46 -0.62 19.36
N GLU A 127 2.60 -1.20 19.76
CA GLU A 127 3.70 -0.45 20.39
C GLU A 127 4.21 0.67 19.47
N ILE A 128 4.43 0.37 18.18
CA ILE A 128 4.85 1.36 17.19
C ILE A 128 3.83 2.50 17.09
N LYS A 129 2.53 2.19 17.01
CA LYS A 129 1.45 3.18 17.00
C LYS A 129 1.54 4.11 18.22
N ASN A 130 1.79 3.54 19.39
CA ASN A 130 1.92 4.28 20.65
C ASN A 130 3.25 5.01 20.81
N GLY A 131 4.17 4.89 19.85
CA GLY A 131 5.45 5.57 19.94
C GLY A 131 6.46 4.86 20.85
N ALA A 132 6.34 3.54 20.99
CA ALA A 132 7.31 2.71 21.69
C ALA A 132 7.82 1.54 20.81
N LEU A 133 8.99 1.02 21.18
CA LEU A 133 9.43 -0.30 20.78
C LEU A 133 9.38 -1.19 22.03
N PRO A 134 8.95 -2.45 21.92
CA PRO A 134 8.92 -3.33 23.07
C PRO A 134 10.35 -3.67 23.54
N GLU A 135 10.52 -3.99 24.82
CA GLU A 135 11.83 -4.36 25.39
C GLU A 135 12.42 -5.62 24.72
N ASP A 136 11.54 -6.49 24.21
CA ASP A 136 11.89 -7.71 23.50
C ASP A 136 12.13 -7.49 21.99
N PHE A 137 12.21 -6.24 21.51
CA PHE A 137 12.28 -5.94 20.07
C PHE A 137 13.44 -6.64 19.36
N THR A 138 14.59 -6.77 20.04
CA THR A 138 15.78 -7.43 19.50
C THR A 138 15.78 -8.95 19.71
N GLN A 139 14.80 -9.49 20.42
CA GLN A 139 14.64 -10.91 20.68
C GLN A 139 13.78 -11.54 19.59
N ASN A 140 14.24 -12.69 19.08
CA ASN A 140 13.48 -13.45 18.09
C ASN A 140 12.31 -14.16 18.78
N GLN A 141 11.13 -14.01 18.18
CA GLN A 141 9.88 -14.66 18.51
C GLN A 141 9.49 -15.63 17.38
N ASN A 142 8.41 -16.39 17.56
CA ASN A 142 7.97 -17.39 16.58
C ASN A 142 7.59 -16.79 15.21
N ASP A 143 6.94 -15.62 15.21
CA ASP A 143 6.45 -14.92 14.01
C ASP A 143 7.26 -13.64 13.68
N ARG A 144 8.25 -13.28 14.52
CA ARG A 144 9.05 -12.06 14.36
C ARG A 144 10.52 -12.32 14.64
N SER A 145 11.40 -11.95 13.72
CA SER A 145 12.85 -12.00 13.94
C SER A 145 13.51 -10.66 13.67
N TYR A 146 14.55 -10.32 14.45
CA TYR A 146 15.36 -9.13 14.28
C TYR A 146 16.83 -9.49 14.05
N PHE A 147 17.45 -8.85 13.06
CA PHE A 147 18.89 -8.96 12.83
C PHE A 147 19.54 -7.59 12.74
N ALA A 148 20.41 -7.31 13.71
CA ALA A 148 21.26 -6.13 13.70
C ALA A 148 22.27 -6.21 12.55
N CYS A 149 22.23 -5.22 11.64
CA CYS A 149 23.19 -5.12 10.55
C CYS A 149 23.28 -3.70 9.98
N GLN A 150 24.38 -3.39 9.32
CA GLN A 150 24.56 -2.11 8.62
C GLN A 150 24.08 -2.18 7.17
N ALA A 151 23.93 -1.03 6.51
CA ALA A 151 23.42 -0.91 5.15
C ALA A 151 24.11 -1.82 4.11
N GLN A 152 25.42 -2.05 4.24
CA GLN A 152 26.21 -2.90 3.34
C GLN A 152 25.94 -4.40 3.55
N GLN A 153 25.46 -4.78 4.73
CA GLN A 153 25.16 -6.16 5.11
C GLN A 153 23.70 -6.55 4.81
N ILE A 154 22.83 -5.58 4.53
CA ILE A 154 21.41 -5.82 4.24
C ILE A 154 21.21 -6.80 3.09
N GLU A 155 21.81 -6.54 1.92
CA GLU A 155 21.65 -7.42 0.75
C GLU A 155 22.14 -8.86 1.04
N PRO A 156 23.36 -9.10 1.58
CA PRO A 156 23.78 -10.43 1.98
C PRO A 156 22.86 -11.14 2.98
N LEU A 157 22.29 -10.42 3.96
CA LEU A 157 21.38 -11.02 4.93
C LEU A 157 20.04 -11.38 4.30
N ILE A 158 19.45 -10.48 3.50
CA ILE A 158 18.21 -10.76 2.76
C ILE A 158 18.42 -11.96 1.85
N SER A 159 19.57 -12.07 1.18
CA SER A 159 19.90 -13.22 0.34
C SER A 159 19.89 -14.55 1.10
N LYS A 160 20.48 -14.59 2.31
CA LYS A 160 20.46 -15.77 3.18
C LYS A 160 19.04 -16.11 3.63
N VAL A 161 18.27 -15.12 4.06
CA VAL A 161 16.88 -15.27 4.50
C VAL A 161 16.02 -15.81 3.36
N ALA A 162 16.09 -15.19 2.19
CA ALA A 162 15.35 -15.58 1.00
C ALA A 162 15.69 -17.00 0.53
N THR A 163 16.97 -17.37 0.53
CA THR A 163 17.41 -18.72 0.17
C THR A 163 16.85 -19.77 1.13
N LYS A 164 16.86 -19.48 2.43
CA LYS A 164 16.34 -20.40 3.45
C LYS A 164 14.81 -20.49 3.41
N ALA A 165 14.12 -19.38 3.15
CA ALA A 165 12.67 -19.36 2.94
C ALA A 165 12.29 -20.19 1.71
N LYS A 166 13.03 -20.04 0.60
CA LYS A 166 12.85 -20.87 -0.61
C LYS A 166 13.01 -22.37 -0.32
N GLN A 167 14.02 -22.76 0.47
CA GLN A 167 14.22 -24.16 0.89
C GLN A 167 13.08 -24.72 1.74
N LYS A 168 12.37 -23.85 2.48
CA LYS A 168 11.17 -24.19 3.27
C LYS A 168 9.88 -24.20 2.46
N GLY A 169 9.93 -23.92 1.16
CA GLY A 169 8.77 -23.96 0.26
C GLY A 169 8.04 -22.63 0.09
N PHE A 170 8.57 -21.51 0.61
CA PHE A 170 8.02 -20.20 0.31
C PHE A 170 8.24 -19.84 -1.16
N THR A 171 7.19 -19.39 -1.84
CA THR A 171 7.25 -18.92 -3.21
C THR A 171 7.62 -17.43 -3.26
N PRO A 172 8.02 -16.90 -4.43
CA PRO A 172 8.23 -15.46 -4.61
C PRO A 172 6.99 -14.61 -4.26
N GLN A 173 5.78 -15.18 -4.42
CA GLN A 173 4.54 -14.47 -4.13
C GLN A 173 4.27 -14.37 -2.63
N ASP A 174 4.73 -15.35 -1.84
CA ASP A 174 4.55 -15.36 -0.38
C ASP A 174 5.47 -14.35 0.33
N ILE A 175 6.63 -14.04 -0.26
CA ILE A 175 7.66 -13.18 0.33
C ILE A 175 7.62 -11.79 -0.30
N GLN A 176 7.71 -10.76 0.55
CA GLN A 176 7.87 -9.40 0.10
C GLN A 176 8.98 -8.68 0.86
N VAL A 177 9.94 -8.12 0.12
CA VAL A 177 10.89 -7.16 0.68
C VAL A 177 10.30 -5.75 0.56
N LEU A 178 10.25 -5.02 1.67
CA LEU A 178 9.72 -3.66 1.72
C LEU A 178 10.84 -2.67 2.07
N ALA A 179 11.27 -1.88 1.10
CA ALA A 179 12.34 -0.91 1.31
C ALA A 179 11.85 0.53 1.09
N PRO A 180 12.20 1.50 1.94
CA PRO A 180 11.75 2.88 1.78
C PRO A 180 12.30 3.57 0.52
N MET A 181 13.51 3.21 0.08
CA MET A 181 14.24 3.93 -0.98
C MET A 181 14.57 3.05 -2.20
N TYR A 182 14.58 3.66 -3.39
CA TYR A 182 14.90 2.98 -4.65
C TYR A 182 16.40 2.80 -4.91
N LYS A 183 17.23 3.77 -4.49
CA LYS A 183 18.67 3.81 -4.77
C LYS A 183 19.50 3.37 -3.57
N GLY A 184 20.72 2.91 -3.83
CA GLY A 184 21.69 2.49 -2.82
C GLY A 184 21.84 0.97 -2.72
N PRO A 185 22.79 0.47 -1.90
CA PRO A 185 23.02 -0.96 -1.72
C PRO A 185 21.82 -1.68 -1.10
N ALA A 186 21.09 -1.00 -0.20
CA ALA A 186 19.82 -1.46 0.35
C ALA A 186 18.60 -0.86 -0.39
N GLY A 187 18.77 -0.50 -1.66
CA GLY A 187 17.70 0.10 -2.48
C GLY A 187 16.87 -0.95 -3.22
N ILE A 188 15.61 -0.63 -3.52
CA ILE A 188 14.66 -1.51 -4.23
C ILE A 188 15.27 -2.13 -5.51
N ASN A 189 16.02 -1.35 -6.29
CA ASN A 189 16.57 -1.83 -7.56
C ASN A 189 17.64 -2.93 -7.36
N ALA A 190 18.52 -2.76 -6.38
CA ALA A 190 19.56 -3.74 -6.06
C ALA A 190 18.93 -5.01 -5.49
N LEU A 191 17.97 -4.84 -4.57
CA LEU A 191 17.27 -5.94 -3.92
C LEU A 191 16.42 -6.74 -4.91
N ASN A 192 15.74 -6.10 -5.87
CA ASN A 192 15.02 -6.79 -6.92
C ASN A 192 15.93 -7.69 -7.76
N LYS A 193 17.09 -7.17 -8.18
CA LYS A 193 18.06 -7.94 -8.96
C LYS A 193 18.58 -9.14 -8.17
N MET A 194 18.97 -8.93 -6.91
CA MET A 194 19.46 -10.01 -6.05
C MET A 194 18.38 -11.09 -5.82
N MET A 195 17.14 -10.68 -5.52
CA MET A 195 16.04 -11.62 -5.31
C MET A 195 15.67 -12.40 -6.58
N GLN A 196 15.72 -11.75 -7.75
CA GLN A 196 15.52 -12.42 -9.04
C GLN A 196 16.54 -13.54 -9.23
N GLU A 197 17.82 -13.34 -8.91
CA GLU A 197 18.82 -14.41 -9.05
C GLU A 197 18.61 -15.56 -8.06
N ILE A 198 18.00 -15.32 -6.90
CA ILE A 198 17.70 -16.39 -5.93
C ILE A 198 16.48 -17.19 -6.37
N PHE A 199 15.40 -16.51 -6.71
CA PHE A 199 14.13 -17.17 -7.01
C PHE A 199 14.04 -17.66 -8.44
N ASN A 200 14.56 -16.88 -9.39
CA ASN A 200 14.48 -17.13 -10.82
C ASN A 200 15.86 -17.01 -11.53
N PRO A 201 16.85 -17.85 -11.15
CA PRO A 201 18.15 -17.87 -11.83
C PRO A 201 18.02 -18.34 -13.29
N ASN A 202 18.93 -17.87 -14.14
CA ASN A 202 19.08 -18.30 -15.54
C ASN A 202 20.53 -18.76 -15.84
N VAL A 203 21.09 -19.61 -14.98
CA VAL A 203 22.49 -20.07 -15.08
C VAL A 203 22.75 -20.83 -16.38
N ASP A 204 21.80 -21.67 -16.80
CA ASP A 204 21.95 -22.52 -17.99
C ASP A 204 21.56 -21.81 -19.29
N GLN A 205 21.16 -20.52 -19.23
CA GLN A 205 20.67 -19.72 -20.36
C GLN A 205 19.50 -20.35 -21.15
N THR A 206 18.79 -21.29 -20.54
CA THR A 206 17.68 -22.02 -21.16
C THR A 206 16.36 -21.25 -21.10
N LYS A 207 16.23 -20.30 -20.15
CA LYS A 207 15.02 -19.49 -20.03
C LYS A 207 15.06 -18.33 -21.00
N LYS A 208 13.92 -18.06 -21.62
CA LYS A 208 13.70 -16.82 -22.35
C LYS A 208 13.82 -15.66 -21.38
N GLU A 209 14.57 -14.65 -21.81
CA GLU A 209 14.69 -13.37 -21.13
C GLU A 209 14.75 -12.22 -22.14
N VAL A 210 14.37 -11.04 -21.67
CA VAL A 210 14.43 -9.77 -22.42
C VAL A 210 14.96 -8.67 -21.53
N SER A 211 15.68 -7.71 -22.11
CA SER A 211 16.21 -6.56 -21.38
C SER A 211 15.49 -5.27 -21.77
N PHE A 212 15.22 -4.45 -20.75
CA PHE A 212 14.57 -3.14 -20.89
C PHE A 212 14.96 -2.21 -19.75
N ASN A 213 15.41 -1.00 -20.07
CA ASN A 213 15.84 0.02 -19.09
C ASN A 213 16.82 -0.50 -18.02
N ASN A 214 17.80 -1.33 -18.41
CA ASN A 214 18.77 -1.99 -17.53
C ASN A 214 18.18 -2.99 -16.53
N VAL A 215 16.93 -3.41 -16.72
CA VAL A 215 16.29 -4.51 -16.01
C VAL A 215 16.15 -5.68 -16.98
N VAL A 216 16.41 -6.89 -16.47
CA VAL A 216 16.19 -8.14 -17.21
C VAL A 216 14.89 -8.74 -16.70
N TYR A 217 14.02 -9.15 -17.62
CA TYR A 217 12.76 -9.84 -17.34
C TYR A 217 12.85 -11.26 -17.87
N ARG A 218 12.45 -12.23 -17.04
CA ARG A 218 12.50 -13.67 -17.29
C ARG A 218 11.13 -14.28 -17.05
N ILE A 219 10.84 -15.37 -17.75
CA ILE A 219 9.65 -16.19 -17.42
C ILE A 219 9.76 -16.65 -15.96
N GLY A 220 8.67 -16.51 -15.20
CA GLY A 220 8.58 -16.76 -13.76
C GLY A 220 8.87 -15.55 -12.86
N ASP A 221 9.15 -14.38 -13.43
CA ASP A 221 9.42 -13.20 -12.62
C ASP A 221 8.17 -12.59 -11.99
N LYS A 222 8.29 -12.25 -10.71
CA LYS A 222 7.32 -11.44 -9.98
C LYS A 222 7.43 -9.98 -10.40
N VAL A 223 6.34 -9.42 -10.91
CA VAL A 223 6.26 -8.06 -11.46
C VAL A 223 5.13 -7.25 -10.82
N LEU A 224 5.23 -5.92 -10.92
CA LEU A 224 4.26 -4.94 -10.42
C LEU A 224 3.76 -4.09 -11.58
N GLN A 225 2.45 -3.92 -11.67
CA GLN A 225 1.83 -2.94 -12.56
C GLN A 225 1.95 -1.52 -11.98
N LEU A 226 2.44 -0.57 -12.77
CA LEU A 226 2.67 0.82 -12.37
C LEU A 226 1.56 1.79 -12.80
N VAL A 227 0.77 1.41 -13.79
CA VAL A 227 -0.28 2.24 -14.41
C VAL A 227 -1.57 1.45 -14.51
N ASN A 228 -2.70 2.07 -14.17
CA ASN A 228 -4.00 1.40 -14.32
C ASN A 228 -4.26 1.04 -15.79
N ALA A 229 -4.70 -0.20 -16.03
CA ALA A 229 -5.19 -0.71 -17.31
C ALA A 229 -6.59 -1.29 -17.09
N PRO A 230 -7.63 -0.44 -16.99
CA PRO A 230 -8.99 -0.89 -16.66
C PRO A 230 -9.60 -1.84 -17.69
N GLU A 231 -9.18 -1.72 -18.95
CA GLU A 231 -9.67 -2.57 -20.05
C GLU A 231 -9.21 -4.03 -19.89
N ASP A 232 -8.04 -4.22 -19.29
CA ASP A 232 -7.49 -5.54 -18.96
C ASP A 232 -7.85 -5.99 -17.53
N ASN A 233 -8.61 -5.16 -16.80
CA ASN A 233 -8.92 -5.36 -15.38
C ASN A 233 -7.66 -5.55 -14.51
N VAL A 234 -6.61 -4.77 -14.80
CA VAL A 234 -5.34 -4.73 -14.02
C VAL A 234 -5.09 -3.30 -13.54
N PHE A 235 -4.71 -3.15 -12.28
CA PHE A 235 -4.56 -1.87 -11.62
C PHE A 235 -3.14 -1.62 -11.11
N ASN A 236 -2.80 -0.34 -10.90
CA ASN A 236 -1.53 0.07 -10.31
C ASN A 236 -1.39 -0.54 -8.90
N GLY A 237 -0.28 -1.24 -8.68
CA GLY A 237 -0.04 -1.98 -7.44
C GLY A 237 -0.37 -3.47 -7.53
N ASP A 238 -0.99 -3.93 -8.61
CA ASP A 238 -1.22 -5.37 -8.83
C ASP A 238 0.11 -6.08 -9.10
N MET A 239 0.28 -7.21 -8.41
CA MET A 239 1.43 -8.08 -8.60
C MET A 239 1.05 -9.21 -9.55
N GLY A 240 1.94 -9.51 -10.48
CA GLY A 240 1.75 -10.58 -11.46
C GLY A 240 3.01 -11.43 -11.62
N GLU A 241 2.90 -12.43 -12.48
CA GLU A 241 4.00 -13.31 -12.86
C GLU A 241 4.14 -13.35 -14.38
N ILE A 242 5.37 -13.24 -14.89
CA ILE A 242 5.63 -13.38 -16.32
C ILE A 242 5.48 -14.85 -16.71
N THR A 243 4.42 -15.20 -17.45
CA THR A 243 4.17 -16.57 -17.93
C THR A 243 4.81 -16.84 -19.29
N GLY A 244 5.05 -15.80 -20.08
CA GLY A 244 5.53 -15.94 -21.45
C GLY A 244 6.35 -14.76 -21.96
N ILE A 245 7.28 -15.07 -22.86
CA ILE A 245 8.06 -14.08 -23.62
C ILE A 245 8.03 -14.50 -25.10
N ILE A 246 7.53 -13.60 -25.95
CA ILE A 246 7.45 -13.78 -27.39
C ILE A 246 8.46 -12.82 -28.01
N TYR A 247 9.45 -13.36 -28.73
CA TYR A 247 10.46 -12.53 -29.38
C TYR A 247 9.91 -11.91 -30.66
N ALA A 248 10.46 -10.77 -31.07
CA ALA A 248 10.07 -10.06 -32.29
C ALA A 248 10.01 -10.94 -33.56
N LYS A 249 10.84 -11.98 -33.65
CA LYS A 249 10.82 -12.93 -34.79
C LYS A 249 9.55 -13.80 -34.86
N ASP A 250 8.89 -13.99 -33.72
CA ASP A 250 7.75 -14.90 -33.54
C ASP A 250 6.43 -14.12 -33.29
N SER A 251 6.48 -12.78 -33.16
CA SER A 251 5.31 -11.90 -32.98
C SER A 251 4.79 -11.38 -34.32
N GLU A 252 3.47 -11.24 -34.44
CA GLU A 252 2.78 -10.68 -35.61
C GLU A 252 3.23 -9.24 -35.92
N ASP A 253 3.44 -8.44 -34.86
CA ASP A 253 3.83 -7.02 -34.95
C ASP A 253 5.35 -6.81 -35.06
N LYS A 254 6.13 -7.90 -35.10
CA LYS A 254 7.60 -7.88 -35.14
C LYS A 254 8.25 -7.11 -33.98
N VAL A 255 7.63 -7.16 -32.80
CA VAL A 255 8.16 -6.56 -31.56
C VAL A 255 8.17 -7.61 -30.44
N ASP A 256 9.06 -7.45 -29.46
CA ASP A 256 9.05 -8.33 -28.29
C ASP A 256 7.80 -8.08 -27.44
N GLU A 257 7.21 -9.15 -26.93
CA GLU A 257 6.02 -9.11 -26.08
C GLU A 257 6.25 -9.90 -24.78
N LEU A 258 5.69 -9.37 -23.69
CA LEU A 258 5.61 -10.04 -22.40
C LEU A 258 4.17 -10.51 -22.19
N VAL A 259 4.02 -11.74 -21.70
CA VAL A 259 2.74 -12.28 -21.25
C VAL A 259 2.80 -12.39 -19.73
N ILE A 260 1.88 -11.74 -19.05
CA ILE A 260 1.88 -11.61 -17.59
C ILE A 260 0.53 -12.05 -17.04
N ALA A 261 0.56 -13.02 -16.12
CA ALA A 261 -0.61 -13.43 -15.36
C ALA A 261 -0.76 -12.55 -14.11
N PHE A 262 -1.90 -11.85 -14.01
CA PHE A 262 -2.35 -11.09 -12.86
C PHE A 262 -3.58 -11.75 -12.25
N ASP A 263 -3.41 -12.43 -11.12
CA ASP A 263 -4.45 -13.21 -10.45
C ASP A 263 -5.20 -14.16 -11.43
N ALA A 264 -6.36 -13.75 -11.97
CA ALA A 264 -7.18 -14.53 -12.90
C ALA A 264 -7.09 -14.09 -14.37
N ASN A 265 -6.35 -13.02 -14.68
CA ASN A 265 -6.24 -12.45 -16.03
C ASN A 265 -4.83 -12.66 -16.58
N GLU A 266 -4.71 -12.94 -17.87
CA GLU A 266 -3.42 -12.97 -18.57
C GLU A 266 -3.39 -11.84 -19.61
N VAL A 267 -2.40 -10.96 -19.50
CA VAL A 267 -2.33 -9.73 -20.31
C VAL A 267 -1.01 -9.71 -21.09
N LYS A 268 -1.11 -9.32 -22.36
CA LYS A 268 0.05 -9.18 -23.25
C LYS A 268 0.48 -7.72 -23.33
N TYR A 269 1.77 -7.48 -23.15
CA TYR A 269 2.38 -6.15 -23.23
C TYR A 269 3.41 -6.10 -24.34
N LYS A 270 3.21 -5.18 -25.28
CA LYS A 270 4.20 -4.88 -26.32
C LYS A 270 5.36 -4.09 -25.72
N ARG A 271 6.52 -4.14 -26.39
CA ARG A 271 7.77 -3.50 -25.92
C ARG A 271 7.64 -2.02 -25.53
N ASN A 272 6.77 -1.25 -26.19
CA ASN A 272 6.52 0.16 -25.87
C ASN A 272 5.71 0.38 -24.58
N GLU A 273 5.08 -0.67 -24.04
CA GLU A 273 4.28 -0.62 -22.82
C GLU A 273 5.00 -1.19 -21.60
N TRP A 274 6.21 -1.72 -21.76
CA TRP A 274 6.99 -2.28 -20.66
C TRP A 274 7.39 -1.24 -19.60
N ASN A 275 7.28 0.06 -19.90
CA ASN A 275 7.41 1.13 -18.90
C ASN A 275 6.28 1.11 -17.85
N LYS A 276 5.18 0.41 -18.11
CA LYS A 276 4.08 0.20 -17.16
C LYS A 276 4.40 -0.89 -16.14
N ILE A 277 5.51 -1.63 -16.27
CA ILE A 277 5.84 -2.81 -15.47
C ILE A 277 7.22 -2.64 -14.83
N THR A 278 7.38 -3.18 -13.62
CA THR A 278 8.69 -3.32 -12.94
C THR A 278 8.75 -4.66 -12.19
N LEU A 279 9.96 -5.14 -11.87
CA LEU A 279 10.13 -6.23 -10.91
C LEU A 279 9.56 -5.87 -9.53
N SER A 280 9.04 -6.87 -8.82
CA SER A 280 8.30 -6.69 -7.56
C SER A 280 8.74 -7.59 -6.41
N TYR A 281 9.89 -8.27 -6.51
CA TYR A 281 10.47 -8.98 -5.37
C TYR A 281 10.74 -8.05 -4.17
N CYS A 282 11.10 -6.81 -4.48
CA CYS A 282 11.19 -5.69 -3.56
C CYS A 282 10.35 -4.52 -4.07
N CYS A 283 9.59 -3.88 -3.20
CA CYS A 283 8.82 -2.69 -3.53
C CYS A 283 8.86 -1.67 -2.38
N SER A 284 8.35 -0.47 -2.64
CA SER A 284 8.23 0.54 -1.60
C SER A 284 7.03 0.25 -0.70
N ILE A 285 7.10 0.71 0.55
CA ILE A 285 6.02 0.52 1.54
C ILE A 285 4.70 1.16 1.04
N HIS A 286 4.77 2.30 0.36
CA HIS A 286 3.62 2.94 -0.29
C HIS A 286 2.98 2.04 -1.36
N LYS A 287 3.78 1.34 -2.16
CA LYS A 287 3.28 0.43 -3.20
C LYS A 287 2.75 -0.89 -2.64
N ALA A 288 3.04 -1.20 -1.38
CA ALA A 288 2.50 -2.34 -0.66
C ALA A 288 1.19 -2.02 0.09
N GLN A 289 0.70 -0.78 0.09
CA GLN A 289 -0.60 -0.43 0.70
C GLN A 289 -1.74 -1.23 0.05
N GLY A 290 -2.70 -1.67 0.87
CA GLY A 290 -3.79 -2.56 0.46
C GLY A 290 -3.39 -4.03 0.25
N ASN A 291 -2.10 -4.35 0.15
CA ASN A 291 -1.59 -5.72 0.03
C ASN A 291 -1.16 -6.30 1.38
N GLU A 292 -1.14 -7.62 1.49
CA GLU A 292 -0.60 -8.34 2.65
C GLU A 292 0.14 -9.59 2.16
N PHE A 293 1.22 -9.97 2.85
CA PHE A 293 2.12 -11.05 2.45
C PHE A 293 2.32 -12.01 3.62
N LYS A 294 2.56 -13.30 3.32
CA LYS A 294 2.86 -14.28 4.36
C LYS A 294 4.14 -13.90 5.10
N MET A 295 5.19 -13.56 4.36
CA MET A 295 6.47 -13.12 4.90
C MET A 295 6.84 -11.73 4.43
N VAL A 296 7.11 -10.82 5.36
CA VAL A 296 7.65 -9.49 5.08
C VAL A 296 9.08 -9.39 5.60
N ILE A 297 9.99 -8.94 4.73
CA ILE A 297 11.36 -8.60 5.09
C ILE A 297 11.50 -7.08 5.03
N LEU A 298 11.76 -6.46 6.19
CA LEU A 298 11.79 -5.02 6.36
C LEU A 298 13.20 -4.56 6.75
N PRO A 299 14.03 -4.12 5.80
CA PRO A 299 15.28 -3.43 6.10
C PRO A 299 15.02 -1.99 6.54
N MET A 300 15.62 -1.57 7.66
CA MET A 300 15.62 -0.20 8.17
C MET A 300 17.02 0.23 8.58
N VAL A 301 17.57 1.22 7.89
CA VAL A 301 18.91 1.76 8.14
C VAL A 301 18.86 3.28 8.26
N ASN A 302 19.85 3.87 8.95
CA ASN A 302 19.89 5.30 9.23
C ASN A 302 19.98 6.15 7.95
N GLN A 303 20.49 5.61 6.84
CA GLN A 303 20.53 6.29 5.55
C GLN A 303 19.12 6.61 4.99
N TYR A 304 18.07 5.95 5.49
CA TYR A 304 16.67 6.27 5.16
C TYR A 304 16.11 7.48 5.93
N SER A 305 16.93 8.19 6.72
CA SER A 305 16.55 9.27 7.66
C SER A 305 15.39 10.20 7.25
N ARG A 306 15.25 10.57 5.98
CA ARG A 306 14.15 11.43 5.50
C ARG A 306 12.77 10.76 5.51
N MET A 307 12.73 9.44 5.43
CA MET A 307 11.52 8.63 5.37
C MET A 307 11.22 7.91 6.69
N LEU A 308 12.16 7.91 7.65
CA LEU A 308 11.96 7.27 8.96
C LEU A 308 10.84 8.00 9.72
N GLN A 309 9.64 7.43 9.69
CA GLN A 309 8.42 7.97 10.29
C GLN A 309 7.60 6.83 10.87
N ARG A 310 6.82 7.13 11.91
CA ARG A 310 6.00 6.13 12.62
C ARG A 310 5.03 5.40 11.68
N ASN A 311 4.27 6.16 10.89
CA ASN A 311 3.27 5.62 9.96
C ASN A 311 3.90 4.72 8.90
N LEU A 312 5.13 5.02 8.46
CA LEU A 312 5.86 4.19 7.50
C LEU A 312 6.17 2.81 8.10
N LEU A 313 6.72 2.79 9.32
CA LEU A 313 7.05 1.56 10.02
C LEU A 313 5.79 0.76 10.36
N TYR A 314 4.76 1.43 10.89
CA TYR A 314 3.45 0.82 11.19
C TYR A 314 2.82 0.18 9.95
N THR A 315 2.77 0.91 8.83
CA THR A 315 2.22 0.40 7.57
C THR A 315 3.01 -0.82 7.09
N ALA A 316 4.34 -0.80 7.16
CA ALA A 316 5.17 -1.92 6.74
C ALA A 316 4.97 -3.18 7.59
N VAL A 317 4.91 -3.03 8.92
CA VAL A 317 4.69 -4.12 9.88
C VAL A 317 3.33 -4.77 9.65
N THR A 318 2.28 -3.98 9.45
CA THR A 318 0.91 -4.49 9.21
C THR A 318 0.73 -5.20 7.87
N ARG A 319 1.70 -5.11 6.94
CA ARG A 319 1.65 -5.90 5.69
C ARG A 319 1.96 -7.38 5.93
N SER A 320 2.53 -7.76 7.08
CA SER A 320 2.87 -9.14 7.39
C SER A 320 1.66 -9.91 7.94
N LYS A 321 1.46 -11.14 7.43
CA LYS A 321 0.43 -12.07 7.93
C LYS A 321 0.98 -13.09 8.92
N GLU A 322 2.12 -13.72 8.58
CA GLU A 322 2.62 -14.90 9.30
C GLU A 322 4.04 -14.70 9.85
N MET A 323 4.95 -14.10 9.07
CA MET A 323 6.35 -13.94 9.46
C MET A 323 6.93 -12.56 9.11
N LEU A 324 7.45 -11.85 10.12
CA LEU A 324 8.10 -10.56 9.97
C LEU A 324 9.60 -10.67 10.27
N ILE A 325 10.43 -10.26 9.31
CA ILE A 325 11.89 -10.24 9.45
C ILE A 325 12.38 -8.80 9.38
N LEU A 326 12.79 -8.29 10.53
CA LEU A 326 13.34 -6.96 10.71
C LEU A 326 14.86 -6.99 10.55
N LEU A 327 15.40 -6.15 9.69
CA LEU A 327 16.84 -6.06 9.43
C LEU A 327 17.30 -4.63 9.62
N GLY A 328 18.50 -4.44 10.16
CA GLY A 328 19.21 -3.16 10.10
C GLY A 328 19.61 -2.60 11.44
N GLU A 329 19.52 -1.28 11.59
CA GLU A 329 20.04 -0.56 12.76
C GLU A 329 18.91 -0.26 13.75
N LEU A 330 19.08 -0.65 15.02
CA LEU A 330 18.08 -0.40 16.08
C LEU A 330 17.69 1.09 16.18
N SER A 331 18.68 1.98 16.04
CA SER A 331 18.47 3.43 16.07
C SER A 331 17.52 3.91 14.95
N ALA A 332 17.48 3.24 13.80
CA ALA A 332 16.59 3.60 12.71
C ALA A 332 15.13 3.27 13.06
N TYR A 333 14.89 2.16 13.76
CA TYR A 333 13.58 1.80 14.28
C TYR A 333 13.14 2.75 15.40
N GLN A 334 14.01 3.02 16.37
CA GLN A 334 13.74 3.98 17.46
C GLN A 334 13.35 5.34 16.89
N ARG A 335 14.12 5.84 15.92
CA ARG A 335 13.82 7.09 15.24
C ARG A 335 12.46 7.07 14.52
N CYS A 336 12.07 5.98 13.87
CA CYS A 336 10.75 5.90 13.25
C CYS A 336 9.63 6.08 14.27
N VAL A 337 9.77 5.41 15.40
CA VAL A 337 8.76 5.39 16.45
C VAL A 337 8.63 6.75 17.14
N GLU A 338 9.77 7.42 17.39
CA GLU A 338 9.81 8.79 17.94
C GLU A 338 9.28 9.83 16.95
N GLN A 339 9.60 9.68 15.66
CA GLN A 339 9.27 10.65 14.63
C GLN A 339 7.84 10.45 14.12
N VAL A 340 6.89 11.15 14.77
CA VAL A 340 5.52 11.28 14.27
C VAL A 340 5.53 11.97 12.91
N SER A 341 4.73 11.48 11.97
CA SER A 341 4.59 12.11 10.66
C SER A 341 4.24 13.59 10.83
N THR A 342 4.86 14.45 10.02
CA THR A 342 4.54 15.88 10.03
C THR A 342 3.06 16.06 9.76
N LEU A 343 2.34 16.70 10.70
CA LEU A 343 0.96 17.14 10.51
C LEU A 343 0.91 17.96 9.23
N ARG A 344 0.03 17.60 8.30
CA ARG A 344 -0.16 18.44 7.12
C ARG A 344 -0.91 19.69 7.55
N LEU A 345 -0.49 20.82 7.00
CA LEU A 345 -1.22 22.07 7.19
C LEU A 345 -2.49 22.01 6.36
N THR A 346 -3.60 21.66 7.00
CA THR A 346 -4.94 21.68 6.42
C THR A 346 -5.79 22.73 7.14
N ALA A 347 -6.84 23.20 6.47
CA ALA A 347 -7.82 24.11 7.04
C ALA A 347 -9.23 23.51 6.98
N LEU A 348 -9.34 22.19 6.76
CA LEU A 348 -10.62 21.53 6.47
C LEU A 348 -11.53 21.56 7.70
N LYS A 349 -10.99 21.22 8.87
CA LYS A 349 -11.70 21.27 10.15
C LYS A 349 -12.20 22.68 10.45
N GLU A 350 -11.34 23.70 10.31
CA GLU A 350 -11.70 25.10 10.54
C GLU A 350 -12.77 25.58 9.57
N ARG A 351 -12.69 25.15 8.31
CA ARG A 351 -13.69 25.49 7.30
C ARG A 351 -15.03 24.87 7.61
N ILE A 352 -15.10 23.59 7.99
CA ILE A 352 -16.34 22.89 8.33
C ILE A 352 -16.97 23.47 9.59
N ASN A 353 -16.19 23.63 10.67
CA ASN A 353 -16.68 24.26 11.91
C ASN A 353 -17.05 25.74 11.71
N GLY A 354 -16.40 26.40 10.74
CA GLY A 354 -16.62 27.80 10.40
C GLY A 354 -17.77 28.04 9.43
N ILE A 355 -18.46 27.02 8.90
CA ILE A 355 -19.52 27.15 7.88
C ILE A 355 -20.62 28.14 8.32
N ASP A 356 -20.92 28.21 9.62
CA ASP A 356 -21.90 29.16 10.19
C ASP A 356 -21.44 30.62 10.16
N SER A 357 -20.15 30.88 9.94
CA SER A 357 -19.53 32.21 9.93
C SER A 357 -19.06 32.70 8.55
N ILE A 358 -19.21 31.89 7.50
CA ILE A 358 -18.74 32.25 6.16
C ILE A 358 -19.68 33.30 5.54
N SER A 359 -19.24 34.56 5.51
CA SER A 359 -19.95 35.66 4.86
C SER A 359 -20.22 35.37 3.37
N GLN A 360 -21.34 35.87 2.83
CA GLN A 360 -21.67 35.78 1.39
C GLN A 360 -20.54 36.28 0.48
N ALA A 361 -19.78 37.29 0.93
CA ALA A 361 -18.63 37.82 0.19
C ALA A 361 -17.48 36.79 0.07
N MET A 362 -17.30 35.93 1.07
CA MET A 362 -16.30 34.87 1.04
C MET A 362 -16.75 33.68 0.18
N ARG A 363 -18.07 33.37 0.15
CA ARG A 363 -18.65 32.41 -0.81
C ARG A 363 -18.47 32.88 -2.26
N LEU A 364 -18.72 34.17 -2.52
CA LEU A 364 -18.46 34.79 -3.82
C LEU A 364 -16.99 34.67 -4.20
N LYS A 365 -16.06 35.05 -3.31
CA LYS A 365 -14.60 34.92 -3.55
C LYS A 365 -14.14 33.48 -3.81
N ILE A 366 -14.73 32.49 -3.14
CA ILE A 366 -14.44 31.08 -3.43
C ILE A 366 -14.87 30.74 -4.86
N SER A 367 -16.09 31.11 -5.27
CA SER A 367 -16.53 30.90 -6.66
C SER A 367 -15.70 31.68 -7.68
N THR A 368 -15.21 32.88 -7.34
CA THR A 368 -14.36 33.68 -8.23
C THR A 368 -12.97 33.07 -8.36
N TYR A 369 -12.40 32.56 -7.27
CA TYR A 369 -11.10 31.89 -7.29
C TYR A 369 -11.14 30.54 -8.02
N GLU A 370 -12.27 29.81 -7.93
CA GLU A 370 -12.53 28.61 -8.72
C GLU A 370 -12.56 28.92 -10.22
N ASN A 371 -13.10 30.08 -10.62
CA ASN A 371 -13.11 30.55 -12.01
C ASN A 371 -11.74 31.11 -12.46
N GLU A 372 -10.96 31.74 -11.59
CA GLU A 372 -9.65 32.33 -11.96
C GLU A 372 -8.54 31.30 -12.22
N GLN A 373 -8.65 30.08 -11.70
CA GLN A 373 -7.73 28.98 -12.04
C GLN A 373 -7.93 28.42 -13.46
N GLU A 374 -8.94 28.89 -14.20
CA GLU A 374 -9.22 28.51 -15.59
C GLU A 374 -8.11 28.94 -16.59
N GLU A 375 -7.24 29.89 -16.25
CA GLU A 375 -6.40 30.58 -17.26
C GLU A 375 -4.86 30.44 -17.14
N ALA A 376 -4.28 29.73 -16.16
CA ALA A 376 -2.82 29.72 -15.99
C ALA A 376 -2.12 28.48 -16.61
N PRO A 377 -1.25 28.64 -17.65
CA PRO A 377 -0.44 27.55 -18.20
C PRO A 377 0.88 27.40 -17.42
N PHE A 378 1.26 26.16 -17.05
CA PHE A 378 2.55 25.88 -16.42
C PHE A 378 3.43 25.00 -17.33
N GLU A 379 4.49 25.59 -17.90
CA GLU A 379 5.59 24.87 -18.55
C GLU A 379 6.85 24.79 -17.67
N LYS A 380 7.37 23.55 -17.59
CA LYS A 380 8.75 23.04 -17.68
C LYS A 380 9.94 23.64 -16.87
N GLU A 381 10.57 22.68 -16.17
CA GLU A 381 12.01 22.40 -15.98
C GLU A 381 13.01 23.50 -15.61
N HIS A 382 13.78 23.27 -14.53
CA HIS A 382 15.23 23.50 -14.57
C HIS A 382 16.07 22.60 -13.63
N LYS A 383 16.92 21.80 -14.30
CA LYS A 383 18.35 21.43 -14.12
C LYS A 383 19.03 21.37 -12.74
N ALA A 384 19.86 20.33 -12.67
CA ALA A 384 20.71 19.84 -11.60
C ALA A 384 21.97 20.68 -11.27
N VAL A 385 22.49 20.48 -10.06
CA VAL A 385 23.86 20.87 -9.65
C VAL A 385 24.56 19.70 -8.94
N LYS A 386 25.83 19.48 -9.33
CA LYS A 386 26.79 18.47 -8.83
C LYS A 386 27.51 18.96 -7.56
N ASN A 387 27.95 18.03 -6.69
CA ASN A 387 29.21 18.04 -5.92
C ASN A 387 29.31 16.74 -5.08
N SER A 388 30.26 15.84 -5.38
CA SER A 388 31.64 15.67 -4.86
C SER A 388 31.72 14.76 -3.60
N LYS A 389 32.58 13.73 -3.69
CA LYS A 389 32.77 12.61 -2.73
C LYS A 389 33.70 12.98 -1.56
N PRO A 390 33.63 12.22 -0.46
CA PRO A 390 34.87 11.62 0.08
C PRO A 390 34.77 10.10 0.37
N LYS A 391 35.95 9.46 0.37
CA LYS A 391 36.27 8.08 0.80
C LYS A 391 36.46 8.03 2.32
N ILE A 392 36.30 6.84 2.94
CA ILE A 392 37.01 6.24 4.13
C ILE A 392 36.39 4.83 4.29
N GLU A 393 37.13 3.77 3.95
CA GLU A 393 37.88 2.82 4.82
C GLU A 393 37.02 1.87 5.66
N SER A 394 37.39 0.59 5.56
CA SER A 394 36.64 -0.60 5.93
C SER A 394 37.19 -1.22 7.21
N ASP A 395 36.32 -1.54 8.16
CA ASP A 395 36.65 -2.47 9.24
C ASP A 395 35.62 -3.59 9.30
N SER A 396 36.14 -4.81 9.22
CA SER A 396 35.38 -6.07 9.19
C SER A 396 35.25 -6.65 10.60
N ALA A 397 34.03 -6.85 11.09
CA ALA A 397 33.77 -7.69 12.26
C ALA A 397 32.86 -8.87 11.86
N LYS A 398 33.24 -10.05 12.34
CA LYS A 398 32.64 -11.37 12.04
C LYS A 398 31.26 -11.52 12.69
N VAL A 399 30.31 -12.10 11.96
CA VAL A 399 28.96 -12.42 12.43
C VAL A 399 28.86 -13.93 12.63
N GLU A 400 28.56 -14.35 13.86
CA GLU A 400 28.23 -15.73 14.21
C GLU A 400 26.80 -16.08 13.80
N SER A 401 26.59 -17.35 13.45
CA SER A 401 25.37 -17.90 12.86
C SER A 401 24.52 -18.64 13.89
N PHE A 402 23.22 -18.32 13.97
CA PHE A 402 22.23 -19.06 14.76
C PHE A 402 20.96 -19.34 13.96
N ASP A 403 20.33 -20.47 14.29
CA ASP A 403 19.31 -21.14 13.48
C ASP A 403 17.89 -20.62 13.77
N LEU A 404 17.30 -19.95 12.79
CA LEU A 404 16.12 -19.09 12.94
C LEU A 404 14.75 -19.80 12.95
N PHE A 405 14.68 -21.13 12.86
CA PHE A 405 13.41 -21.76 12.48
C PHE A 405 13.13 -23.08 13.20
N ALA A 406 12.91 -23.00 14.51
CA ALA A 406 12.24 -24.08 15.25
C ALA A 406 10.76 -24.23 14.81
N GLN A 407 10.22 -25.44 15.00
CA GLN A 407 9.07 -26.02 14.30
C GLN A 407 7.71 -25.33 14.53
N GLU A 408 6.93 -25.24 13.46
CA GLU A 408 5.52 -24.81 13.42
C GLU A 408 4.56 -25.95 13.79
N THR A 409 3.48 -25.60 14.49
CA THR A 409 2.20 -26.34 14.51
C THR A 409 1.23 -25.71 13.49
N PRO A 410 0.40 -26.50 12.79
CA PRO A 410 -0.40 -25.98 11.68
C PRO A 410 -1.61 -25.16 12.16
N ALA A 411 -1.73 -23.94 11.63
CA ALA A 411 -2.94 -23.11 11.73
C ALA A 411 -4.00 -23.59 10.71
N PRO A 412 -5.31 -23.51 11.02
CA PRO A 412 -6.36 -23.96 10.11
C PRO A 412 -6.46 -23.08 8.87
N SER A 413 -6.61 -23.74 7.72
CA SER A 413 -6.61 -23.18 6.37
C SER A 413 -7.99 -22.73 5.90
N GLY A 414 -8.14 -21.46 5.55
CA GLY A 414 -9.24 -20.95 4.74
C GLY A 414 -9.42 -19.42 4.87
N PRO A 415 -9.78 -18.68 3.80
CA PRO A 415 -10.17 -17.28 3.93
C PRO A 415 -11.46 -17.17 4.74
N ILE A 416 -11.42 -16.47 5.87
CA ILE A 416 -12.59 -16.19 6.70
C ILE A 416 -13.38 -15.08 6.01
N GLN A 417 -14.35 -15.45 5.17
CA GLN A 417 -15.32 -14.52 4.62
C GLN A 417 -16.54 -14.49 5.52
N LEU A 418 -17.07 -13.30 5.82
CA LEU A 418 -18.34 -13.17 6.53
C LEU A 418 -19.47 -13.56 5.57
N THR A 419 -20.10 -14.71 5.81
CA THR A 419 -21.25 -15.18 5.01
C THR A 419 -22.56 -15.03 5.80
N PRO A 420 -23.70 -14.89 5.12
CA PRO A 420 -25.01 -14.92 5.79
C PRO A 420 -25.21 -16.17 6.65
N GLU A 421 -24.66 -17.31 6.22
CA GLU A 421 -24.69 -18.57 6.99
C GLU A 421 -23.88 -18.47 8.30
N LEU A 422 -22.70 -17.84 8.28
CA LEU A 422 -21.90 -17.66 9.49
C LEU A 422 -22.57 -16.71 10.49
N ILE A 423 -23.28 -15.69 9.99
CA ILE A 423 -24.08 -14.78 10.82
C ILE A 423 -25.29 -15.53 11.41
N GLN A 424 -26.03 -16.28 10.58
CA GLN A 424 -27.19 -17.06 11.01
C GLN A 424 -26.83 -18.16 12.02
N ASN A 425 -25.65 -18.75 11.88
CA ASN A 425 -25.12 -19.75 12.80
C ASN A 425 -24.45 -19.14 14.03
N HIS A 426 -24.47 -17.81 14.19
CA HIS A 426 -23.78 -17.06 15.26
C HIS A 426 -22.28 -17.40 15.39
N ALA A 427 -21.65 -17.85 14.29
CA ALA A 427 -20.23 -18.18 14.26
C ALA A 427 -19.36 -16.92 14.21
N ILE A 428 -19.87 -15.84 13.60
CA ILE A 428 -19.23 -14.52 13.58
C ILE A 428 -20.31 -13.48 13.84
N ASP A 429 -20.11 -12.64 14.86
CA ASP A 429 -20.98 -11.50 15.11
C ASP A 429 -20.71 -10.41 14.05
N PRO A 430 -21.70 -10.00 13.24
CA PRO A 430 -21.54 -8.90 12.28
C PRO A 430 -21.24 -7.55 12.95
N MET A 431 -21.49 -7.42 14.25
CA MET A 431 -21.24 -6.22 15.07
C MET A 431 -19.98 -6.34 15.93
N ILE A 432 -19.10 -7.29 15.64
CA ILE A 432 -17.85 -7.49 16.39
C ILE A 432 -17.03 -6.18 16.49
N GLY A 433 -16.59 -5.85 17.72
CA GLY A 433 -15.84 -4.63 18.02
C GLY A 433 -16.67 -3.33 18.07
N MET A 434 -17.98 -3.36 17.77
CA MET A 434 -18.84 -2.18 17.85
C MET A 434 -19.36 -1.91 19.28
N GLY A 435 -19.34 -2.93 20.15
CA GLY A 435 -19.91 -2.86 21.50
C GLY A 435 -21.44 -2.78 21.45
N GLU A 436 -22.04 -1.90 22.24
CA GLU A 436 -23.50 -1.70 22.28
C GLU A 436 -24.04 -0.80 21.14
N ILE A 437 -23.16 -0.32 20.25
CA ILE A 437 -23.52 0.64 19.20
C ILE A 437 -23.89 -0.10 17.92
N SER A 438 -25.03 0.29 17.35
CA SER A 438 -25.57 -0.18 16.08
C SER A 438 -25.45 0.86 14.98
N PRO A 439 -25.52 0.48 13.69
CA PRO A 439 -25.56 1.43 12.59
C PRO A 439 -26.75 2.41 12.66
N TYR A 440 -27.82 2.05 13.38
CA TYR A 440 -29.01 2.88 13.56
C TYR A 440 -28.79 4.03 14.54
N ASP A 441 -27.82 3.91 15.47
CA ASP A 441 -27.48 4.99 16.41
C ASP A 441 -26.85 6.20 15.71
N PHE A 442 -26.38 6.00 14.49
CA PHE A 442 -25.84 7.05 13.63
C PHE A 442 -26.87 7.62 12.65
N GLN A 443 -28.10 7.10 12.61
CA GLN A 443 -29.16 7.69 11.79
C GLN A 443 -29.66 8.96 12.46
N VAL A 444 -29.50 10.10 11.77
CA VAL A 444 -30.09 11.36 12.20
C VAL A 444 -31.60 11.20 12.09
N THR A 445 -32.27 11.02 13.23
CA THR A 445 -33.73 11.05 13.31
C THR A 445 -34.18 12.38 12.72
N GLN A 446 -34.88 12.38 11.58
CA GLN A 446 -35.49 13.60 11.04
C GLN A 446 -36.36 14.20 12.14
N LYS A 447 -35.97 15.37 12.64
CA LYS A 447 -36.73 16.17 13.60
C LYS A 447 -37.59 17.19 12.87
#